data_AF-A0A139R751-F1
#
_entry.id   AF-A0A139R751-F1
#
_cell.length_a   1.000
_cell.length_b   1.000
_cell.length_c   1.000
_cell.angle_alpha   90.00
_cell.angle_beta   90.00
_cell.angle_gamma   90.00
#
_symmetry.space_group_name_H-M   'P 1'
#
loop_
_entity.id
_entity.type
_entity.pdbx_description
1 polymer ?
#
loop_
_entity_poly.entity_id
_entity_poly.type
_entity_poly.pdbx_seq_one_letter_code
_entity_poly.pdbx_strand_id
1 'polypeptide(L)'
;MDAGFKYDVIFNTVNEDASHMLHADFSFYHPTAILDHKVPFIKVKAIDNNQHIAPYLLEEIAKKSDYPVDLIVSHMSEINFPDFKYLLARKYVQTAAPVSLSDKKIAVHLHVFYVDLLEDFLGAFKNFHFAYDLFITTDNDTKKSEIAAILNQNAKNARIFVTGNIGRDVLPMLKLKEYLSEYDYIGHFHTKKSKEADFWAGESWRNELIDMLIKPADNILANFANDKLGLVIADIPTFFRYNKIVDAWNEHLIAPEMNDLWQKMGMTKTIDFNNFHTFVMSYGTFVWFKYDALKPLFELNLTDNDVPAEPLPQNSILHAIERLLVYIAWNEHYDFRISKNPIDITPFVDNKLYNERGDSAPHTYVDFTHMGGIKGAFKYIFVGPARAVKYIIKRTLEKMTHERKG
;
A
#
# COMPACT_ATOMS: atom_id res chain seq x y z
N MET A 1 -34.69 -23.93 38.51
CA MET A 1 -33.87 -24.92 37.76
C MET A 1 -34.74 -26.16 37.46
N ASP A 2 -36.02 -25.97 37.09
CA ASP A 2 -37.04 -27.01 37.28
C ASP A 2 -37.57 -27.62 35.97
N ALA A 3 -36.71 -27.74 34.96
CA ALA A 3 -37.06 -28.35 33.66
C ALA A 3 -36.16 -29.56 33.28
N GLY A 4 -35.34 -30.07 34.20
CA GLY A 4 -34.57 -31.31 33.97
C GLY A 4 -33.39 -31.21 32.99
N PHE A 5 -33.04 -30.02 32.51
CA PHE A 5 -31.83 -29.81 31.71
C PHE A 5 -30.57 -29.96 32.57
N LYS A 6 -29.66 -30.84 32.15
CA LYS A 6 -28.29 -30.90 32.67
C LYS A 6 -27.41 -30.03 31.79
N TYR A 7 -26.65 -29.13 32.40
CA TYR A 7 -25.64 -28.31 31.73
C TYR A 7 -24.29 -28.54 32.39
N ASP A 8 -23.22 -28.30 31.63
CA ASP A 8 -21.85 -28.27 32.10
C ASP A 8 -21.09 -27.14 31.35
N VAL A 9 -19.91 -26.77 31.82
CA VAL A 9 -19.07 -25.73 31.21
C VAL A 9 -17.77 -26.32 30.69
N ILE A 10 -17.33 -25.89 29.50
CA ILE A 10 -16.07 -26.37 28.89
C ILE A 10 -14.85 -25.87 29.68
N PHE A 11 -14.91 -24.63 30.15
CA PHE A 11 -13.87 -24.03 30.98
C PHE A 11 -14.51 -23.35 32.19
N ASN A 12 -14.32 -23.93 33.38
CA ASN A 12 -14.84 -23.41 34.64
C ASN A 12 -13.84 -22.46 35.30
N THR A 13 -14.05 -21.16 35.18
CA THR A 13 -13.12 -20.13 35.65
C THR A 13 -13.31 -19.72 37.11
N VAL A 14 -14.19 -20.38 37.88
CA VAL A 14 -14.56 -19.94 39.25
C VAL A 14 -13.37 -19.93 40.22
N ASN A 15 -12.44 -20.88 40.07
CA ASN A 15 -11.27 -21.03 40.93
C ASN A 15 -9.94 -20.78 40.20
N GLU A 16 -10.00 -20.25 38.97
CA GLU A 16 -8.81 -19.95 38.19
C GLU A 16 -8.14 -18.67 38.70
N ASP A 17 -6.81 -18.65 38.69
CA ASP A 17 -6.07 -17.46 39.08
C ASP A 17 -6.24 -16.35 38.03
N ALA A 18 -6.85 -15.24 38.46
CA ALA A 18 -7.04 -14.04 37.65
C ALA A 18 -6.24 -12.83 38.19
N SER A 19 -5.36 -13.03 39.19
CA SER A 19 -4.65 -11.94 39.87
C SER A 19 -3.73 -11.14 38.95
N HIS A 20 -3.27 -11.75 37.86
CA HIS A 20 -2.41 -11.14 36.85
C HIS A 20 -3.19 -10.44 35.71
N MET A 21 -4.53 -10.50 35.73
CA MET A 21 -5.39 -9.92 34.70
C MET A 21 -6.02 -8.61 35.17
N LEU A 22 -6.20 -7.65 34.26
CA LEU A 22 -6.90 -6.40 34.57
C LEU A 22 -8.37 -6.64 34.93
N HIS A 23 -9.01 -7.58 34.22
CA HIS A 23 -10.34 -8.11 34.54
C HIS A 23 -10.31 -9.63 34.38
N ALA A 24 -11.15 -10.34 35.13
CA ALA A 24 -11.29 -11.80 35.05
C ALA A 24 -12.03 -12.26 33.76
N ASP A 25 -11.67 -11.70 32.61
CA ASP A 25 -12.12 -12.13 31.28
C ASP A 25 -11.02 -12.95 30.61
N PHE A 26 -10.97 -14.24 30.93
CA PHE A 26 -9.99 -15.19 30.39
C PHE A 26 -10.02 -15.23 28.85
N SER A 27 -11.18 -15.04 28.24
CA SER A 27 -11.30 -15.07 26.77
C SER A 27 -10.72 -13.86 26.06
N PHE A 28 -10.39 -12.80 26.80
CA PHE A 28 -9.73 -11.61 26.29
C PHE A 28 -8.29 -11.50 26.78
N TYR A 29 -8.06 -11.67 28.10
CA TYR A 29 -6.75 -11.49 28.73
C TYR A 29 -5.90 -12.75 28.76
N HIS A 30 -6.49 -13.93 28.56
CA HIS A 30 -5.78 -15.21 28.65
C HIS A 30 -6.20 -16.21 27.56
N PRO A 31 -6.03 -15.85 26.28
CA PRO A 31 -6.47 -16.69 25.15
C PRO A 31 -5.76 -18.06 25.09
N THR A 32 -4.60 -18.22 25.72
CA THR A 32 -3.93 -19.52 25.90
C THR A 32 -4.75 -20.47 26.77
N ALA A 33 -5.34 -20.00 27.88
CA ALA A 33 -6.19 -20.84 28.71
C ALA A 33 -7.45 -21.31 27.98
N ILE A 34 -7.99 -20.48 27.08
CA ILE A 34 -9.10 -20.84 26.18
C ILE A 34 -8.70 -22.00 25.26
N LEU A 35 -7.50 -21.94 24.67
CA LEU A 35 -6.97 -23.00 23.81
C LEU A 35 -6.67 -24.28 24.59
N ASP A 36 -6.07 -24.19 25.77
CA ASP A 36 -5.70 -25.35 26.59
C ASP A 36 -6.93 -26.13 27.06
N HIS A 37 -8.04 -25.43 27.33
CA HIS A 37 -9.34 -26.02 27.65
C HIS A 37 -10.18 -26.38 26.41
N LYS A 38 -9.64 -26.20 25.20
CA LYS A 38 -10.31 -26.49 23.91
C LYS A 38 -11.68 -25.82 23.77
N VAL A 39 -11.79 -24.59 24.26
CA VAL A 39 -13.00 -23.80 24.08
C VAL A 39 -13.16 -23.48 22.58
N PRO A 40 -14.30 -23.76 21.95
CA PRO A 40 -14.45 -23.74 20.49
C PRO A 40 -14.63 -22.33 19.89
N PHE A 41 -14.20 -21.28 20.60
CA PHE A 41 -14.25 -19.91 20.10
C PHE A 41 -13.14 -19.05 20.72
N ILE A 42 -12.71 -18.04 19.98
CA ILE A 42 -11.81 -16.98 20.45
C ILE A 42 -12.49 -15.65 20.15
N LYS A 43 -12.43 -14.70 21.08
CA LYS A 43 -12.97 -13.37 20.86
C LYS A 43 -12.12 -12.63 19.82
N VAL A 44 -12.76 -11.99 18.84
CA VAL A 44 -12.10 -11.06 17.89
C VAL A 44 -11.26 -10.02 18.64
N LYS A 45 -11.80 -9.47 19.74
CA LYS A 45 -11.11 -8.49 20.59
C LYS A 45 -9.79 -9.01 21.18
N ALA A 46 -9.66 -10.31 21.41
CA ALA A 46 -8.41 -10.90 21.90
C ALA A 46 -7.27 -10.74 20.89
N ILE A 47 -7.59 -10.65 19.59
CA ILE A 47 -6.66 -10.37 18.51
C ILE A 47 -6.53 -8.85 18.30
N ASP A 48 -7.66 -8.18 18.13
CA ASP A 48 -7.72 -6.77 17.74
C ASP A 48 -7.06 -5.82 18.74
N ASN A 49 -7.31 -6.02 20.04
CA ASN A 49 -6.72 -5.18 21.09
C ASN A 49 -5.31 -5.62 21.51
N ASN A 50 -4.85 -6.80 21.05
CA ASN A 50 -3.54 -7.36 21.38
C ASN A 50 -2.73 -7.68 20.10
N GLN A 51 -2.73 -6.76 19.13
CA GLN A 51 -2.09 -6.97 17.81
C GLN A 51 -0.62 -7.40 17.89
N HIS A 52 0.10 -6.98 18.93
CA HIS A 52 1.51 -7.33 19.15
C HIS A 52 1.72 -8.79 19.61
N ILE A 53 0.69 -9.42 20.18
CA ILE A 53 0.70 -10.83 20.62
C ILE A 53 -0.04 -11.73 19.61
N ALA A 54 -0.93 -11.15 18.79
CA ALA A 54 -1.73 -11.86 17.80
C ALA A 54 -0.94 -12.88 16.94
N PRO A 55 0.27 -12.59 16.42
CA PRO A 55 1.03 -13.58 15.65
C PRO A 55 1.29 -14.89 16.39
N TYR A 56 1.65 -14.81 17.68
CA TYR A 56 1.94 -15.97 18.52
C TYR A 56 0.66 -16.76 18.83
N LEU A 57 -0.45 -16.06 19.09
CA LEU A 57 -1.75 -16.72 19.27
C LEU A 57 -2.17 -17.49 18.01
N LEU A 58 -2.03 -16.88 16.83
CA LEU A 58 -2.35 -17.53 15.55
C LEU A 58 -1.43 -18.74 15.28
N GLU A 59 -0.17 -18.68 15.70
CA GLU A 59 0.76 -19.81 15.61
C GLU A 59 0.38 -20.94 16.58
N GLU A 60 0.01 -20.62 17.82
CA GLU A 60 -0.45 -21.61 18.80
C GLU A 60 -1.76 -22.30 18.36
N ILE A 61 -2.70 -21.56 17.76
CA ILE A 61 -3.91 -22.15 17.16
C ILE A 61 -3.53 -23.16 16.07
N ALA A 62 -2.62 -22.79 15.16
CA ALA A 62 -2.17 -23.68 14.08
C ALA A 62 -1.46 -24.93 14.61
N LYS A 63 -0.76 -24.84 15.75
CA LYS A 63 -0.07 -25.98 16.38
C LYS A 63 -1.01 -26.90 17.15
N LYS A 64 -1.97 -26.33 17.87
CA LYS A 64 -2.81 -27.05 18.84
C LYS A 64 -4.17 -27.48 18.28
N SER A 65 -4.55 -26.99 17.10
CA SER A 65 -5.83 -27.30 16.46
C SER A 65 -5.67 -27.52 14.96
N ASP A 66 -6.69 -28.13 14.35
CA ASP A 66 -6.87 -28.27 12.91
C ASP A 66 -7.64 -27.09 12.30
N TYR A 67 -7.92 -26.04 13.09
CA TYR A 67 -8.66 -24.89 12.61
C TYR A 67 -7.85 -24.11 11.55
N PRO A 68 -8.44 -23.81 10.37
CA PRO A 68 -7.75 -23.08 9.31
C PRO A 68 -7.55 -21.61 9.71
N VAL A 69 -6.36 -21.28 10.19
CA VAL A 69 -6.01 -19.93 10.68
C VAL A 69 -6.22 -18.85 9.62
N ASP A 70 -6.14 -19.19 8.34
CA ASP A 70 -6.41 -18.25 7.24
C ASP A 70 -7.86 -17.71 7.25
N LEU A 71 -8.83 -18.44 7.82
CA LEU A 71 -10.18 -17.92 8.04
C LEU A 71 -10.18 -16.78 9.07
N ILE A 72 -9.38 -16.90 10.13
CA ILE A 72 -9.22 -15.81 11.11
C ILE A 72 -8.55 -14.63 10.43
N VAL A 73 -7.45 -14.84 9.71
CA VAL A 73 -6.73 -13.76 9.01
C VAL A 73 -7.62 -13.05 8.00
N SER A 74 -8.39 -13.79 7.21
CA SER A 74 -9.34 -13.25 6.23
C SER A 74 -10.44 -12.44 6.92
N HIS A 75 -11.05 -12.97 7.99
CA HIS A 75 -12.07 -12.25 8.75
C HIS A 75 -11.51 -10.96 9.37
N MET A 76 -10.33 -11.02 9.99
CA MET A 76 -9.69 -9.85 10.60
C MET A 76 -9.33 -8.79 9.55
N SER A 77 -8.93 -9.21 8.35
CA SER A 77 -8.63 -8.31 7.23
C SER A 77 -9.87 -7.63 6.68
N GLU A 78 -11.04 -8.26 6.79
CA GLU A 78 -12.32 -7.72 6.33
C GLU A 78 -12.84 -6.63 7.28
N ILE A 79 -12.81 -6.90 8.59
CA ILE A 79 -13.43 -6.04 9.61
C ILE A 79 -12.55 -4.89 10.09
N ASN A 80 -11.23 -5.00 9.91
CA ASN A 80 -10.25 -4.01 10.33
C ASN A 80 -9.41 -3.53 9.14
N PHE A 81 -8.50 -2.58 9.37
CA PHE A 81 -7.58 -2.12 8.32
C PHE A 81 -6.71 -3.28 7.79
N PRO A 82 -6.55 -3.37 6.45
CA PRO A 82 -5.94 -4.53 5.80
C PRO A 82 -4.43 -4.64 6.03
N ASP A 83 -3.81 -3.57 6.53
CA ASP A 83 -2.36 -3.37 6.65
C ASP A 83 -1.83 -3.48 8.10
N PHE A 84 -2.63 -3.98 9.04
CA PHE A 84 -2.12 -4.24 10.38
C PHE A 84 -0.92 -5.21 10.35
N LYS A 85 0.09 -4.91 11.17
CA LYS A 85 1.41 -5.60 11.16
C LYS A 85 1.29 -7.12 11.25
N TYR A 86 0.40 -7.62 12.11
CA TYR A 86 0.20 -9.06 12.28
C TYR A 86 -0.48 -9.73 11.07
N LEU A 87 -1.29 -8.99 10.30
CA LEU A 87 -1.89 -9.46 9.06
C LEU A 87 -0.82 -9.54 7.97
N LEU A 88 -0.02 -8.48 7.80
CA LEU A 88 1.03 -8.39 6.78
C LEU A 88 2.01 -9.57 6.80
N ALA A 89 2.35 -10.07 7.99
CA ALA A 89 3.19 -11.25 8.16
C ALA A 89 2.64 -12.53 7.48
N ARG A 90 1.36 -12.55 7.10
CA ARG A 90 0.67 -13.66 6.42
C ARG A 90 0.11 -13.27 5.04
N LYS A 91 0.52 -12.14 4.47
CA LYS A 91 0.01 -11.65 3.17
C LYS A 91 0.82 -12.11 1.97
N TYR A 92 1.88 -12.89 2.11
CA TYR A 92 2.57 -13.40 0.93
C TYR A 92 1.69 -14.36 0.12
N VAL A 93 1.78 -14.24 -1.20
CA VAL A 93 1.23 -15.20 -2.16
C VAL A 93 1.73 -16.60 -1.78
N GLN A 94 0.82 -17.57 -1.70
CA GLN A 94 1.18 -18.94 -1.35
C GLN A 94 1.66 -19.68 -2.59
N THR A 95 2.53 -20.68 -2.40
CA THR A 95 2.80 -21.63 -3.47
C THR A 95 1.55 -22.47 -3.69
N ALA A 96 0.91 -22.30 -4.84
CA ALA A 96 -0.30 -23.01 -5.20
C ALA A 96 0.01 -24.10 -6.22
N ALA A 97 -0.80 -25.17 -6.21
CA ALA A 97 -0.77 -26.12 -7.31
C ALA A 97 -1.20 -25.40 -8.61
N PRO A 98 -0.65 -25.78 -9.78
CA PRO A 98 -1.10 -25.23 -11.05
C PRO A 98 -2.62 -25.40 -11.21
N VAL A 99 -3.32 -24.30 -11.49
CA VAL A 99 -4.76 -24.32 -11.79
C VAL A 99 -4.96 -24.09 -13.29
N SER A 100 -6.01 -24.69 -13.84
CA SER A 100 -6.43 -24.36 -15.20
C SER A 100 -7.05 -22.96 -15.21
N LEU A 101 -6.54 -22.08 -16.08
CA LEU A 101 -7.06 -20.74 -16.33
C LEU A 101 -7.86 -20.65 -17.64
N SER A 102 -8.20 -21.80 -18.25
CA SER A 102 -8.86 -21.85 -19.56
C SER A 102 -10.26 -21.25 -19.61
N ASP A 103 -10.94 -21.11 -18.46
CA ASP A 103 -12.26 -20.50 -18.32
C ASP A 103 -12.19 -19.01 -17.96
N LYS A 104 -10.99 -18.45 -17.76
CA LYS A 104 -10.78 -17.05 -17.35
C LYS A 104 -10.33 -16.19 -18.52
N LYS A 105 -10.88 -14.98 -18.60
CA LYS A 105 -10.40 -13.93 -19.50
C LYS A 105 -9.34 -13.11 -18.78
N ILE A 106 -8.12 -13.12 -19.31
CA ILE A 106 -6.98 -12.44 -18.71
C ILE A 106 -6.51 -11.30 -19.64
N ALA A 107 -6.43 -10.09 -19.11
CA ALA A 107 -5.85 -8.94 -19.79
C ALA A 107 -4.47 -8.61 -19.21
N VAL A 108 -3.55 -8.23 -20.09
CA VAL A 108 -2.28 -7.62 -19.71
C VAL A 108 -2.27 -6.21 -20.29
N HIS A 109 -2.31 -5.20 -19.43
CA HIS A 109 -2.09 -3.82 -19.80
C HIS A 109 -0.63 -3.44 -19.58
N LEU A 110 0.03 -2.95 -20.65
CA LEU A 110 1.39 -2.43 -20.60
C LEU A 110 1.41 -0.97 -21.09
N HIS A 111 1.72 -0.03 -20.21
CA HIS A 111 1.98 1.34 -20.60
C HIS A 111 3.41 1.50 -21.13
N VAL A 112 3.55 1.72 -22.44
CA VAL A 112 4.83 1.84 -23.14
C VAL A 112 5.14 3.31 -23.39
N PHE A 113 5.86 3.92 -22.45
CA PHE A 113 6.44 5.26 -22.60
C PHE A 113 7.87 5.20 -23.19
N TYR A 114 8.65 4.18 -22.84
CA TYR A 114 10.01 3.94 -23.35
C TYR A 114 9.97 2.70 -24.23
N VAL A 115 9.93 2.92 -25.54
CA VAL A 115 9.74 1.87 -26.55
C VAL A 115 10.86 0.84 -26.54
N ASP A 116 12.09 1.26 -26.24
CA ASP A 116 13.26 0.39 -26.23
C ASP A 116 13.21 -0.71 -25.15
N LEU A 117 12.37 -0.56 -24.13
CA LEU A 117 12.14 -1.59 -23.11
C LEU A 117 11.03 -2.57 -23.47
N LEU A 118 10.30 -2.37 -24.57
CA LEU A 118 9.17 -3.25 -24.93
C LEU A 118 9.63 -4.70 -25.12
N GLU A 119 10.79 -4.92 -25.75
CA GLU A 119 11.35 -6.25 -25.96
C GLU A 119 11.60 -7.01 -24.65
N ASP A 120 12.05 -6.32 -23.60
CA ASP A 120 12.27 -6.92 -22.28
C ASP A 120 10.96 -7.45 -21.70
N PHE A 121 9.86 -6.68 -21.83
CA PHE A 121 8.54 -7.11 -21.36
C PHE A 121 7.97 -8.25 -22.21
N LEU A 122 8.09 -8.20 -23.54
CA LEU A 122 7.67 -9.29 -24.41
C LEU A 122 8.45 -10.58 -24.11
N GLY A 123 9.75 -10.45 -23.79
CA GLY A 123 10.59 -11.54 -23.28
C GLY A 123 10.09 -12.09 -21.96
N ALA A 124 9.78 -11.22 -20.99
CA ALA A 124 9.28 -11.61 -19.68
C ALA A 124 7.90 -12.30 -19.76
N PHE A 125 7.00 -11.84 -20.63
CA PHE A 125 5.68 -12.44 -20.86
C PHE A 125 5.74 -13.86 -21.44
N LYS A 126 6.90 -14.34 -21.92
CA LYS A 126 7.09 -15.76 -22.28
C LYS A 126 6.96 -16.70 -21.09
N ASN A 127 7.03 -16.19 -19.85
CA ASN A 127 6.78 -16.96 -18.63
C ASN A 127 5.29 -17.19 -18.35
N PHE A 128 4.38 -16.58 -19.11
CA PHE A 128 2.95 -16.81 -18.95
C PHE A 128 2.56 -18.12 -19.65
N HIS A 129 2.04 -19.08 -18.88
CA HIS A 129 1.54 -20.36 -19.41
C HIS A 129 0.02 -20.38 -19.51
N PHE A 130 -0.58 -19.21 -19.74
CA PHE A 130 -2.02 -18.99 -19.93
C PHE A 130 -2.26 -18.05 -21.12
N ALA A 131 -3.48 -18.11 -21.68
CA ALA A 131 -3.90 -17.19 -22.74
C ALA A 131 -4.21 -15.81 -22.14
N TYR A 132 -3.80 -14.75 -22.84
CA TYR A 132 -4.08 -13.37 -22.44
C TYR A 132 -4.22 -12.45 -23.65
N ASP A 133 -5.00 -11.38 -23.47
CA ASP A 133 -5.10 -10.28 -24.41
C ASP A 133 -4.18 -9.13 -24.00
N LEU A 134 -3.37 -8.62 -24.93
CA LEU A 134 -2.41 -7.55 -24.67
C LEU A 134 -2.99 -6.19 -25.08
N PHE A 135 -3.07 -5.29 -24.11
CA PHE A 135 -3.44 -3.89 -24.27
C PHE A 135 -2.21 -3.02 -24.05
N ILE A 136 -1.87 -2.18 -25.01
CA ILE A 136 -0.75 -1.25 -24.91
C ILE A 136 -1.24 0.18 -24.97
N THR A 137 -0.80 1.01 -24.04
CA THR A 137 -0.96 2.46 -24.12
C THR A 137 0.37 3.14 -24.39
N THR A 138 0.34 4.26 -25.11
CA THR A 138 1.51 5.11 -25.36
C THR A 138 1.07 6.57 -25.52
N ASP A 139 2.02 7.51 -25.58
CA ASP A 139 1.73 8.95 -25.55
C ASP A 139 1.54 9.59 -26.93
N ASN A 140 1.99 8.96 -28.03
CA ASN A 140 1.85 9.53 -29.38
C ASN A 140 1.86 8.49 -30.51
N ASP A 141 1.41 8.89 -31.71
CA ASP A 141 1.29 8.02 -32.89
C ASP A 141 2.64 7.54 -33.47
N THR A 142 3.72 8.29 -33.28
CA THR A 142 5.07 7.87 -33.69
C THR A 142 5.47 6.61 -32.92
N LYS A 143 5.39 6.65 -31.59
CA LYS A 143 5.66 5.47 -30.75
C LYS A 143 4.69 4.34 -31.01
N LYS A 144 3.41 4.61 -31.26
CA LYS A 144 2.45 3.56 -31.67
C LYS A 144 2.93 2.79 -32.90
N SER A 145 3.49 3.49 -33.88
CA SER A 145 4.03 2.87 -35.11
C SER A 145 5.27 2.02 -34.82
N GLU A 146 6.17 2.50 -33.97
CA GLU A 146 7.37 1.76 -33.53
C GLU A 146 7.00 0.50 -32.73
N ILE A 147 6.07 0.62 -31.77
CA ILE A 147 5.54 -0.49 -30.97
C ILE A 147 4.90 -1.54 -31.90
N ALA A 148 4.10 -1.12 -32.88
CA ALA A 148 3.50 -2.04 -33.85
C ALA A 148 4.56 -2.81 -34.65
N ALA A 149 5.66 -2.17 -35.05
CA ALA A 149 6.76 -2.83 -35.74
C ALA A 149 7.44 -3.89 -34.86
N ILE A 150 7.70 -3.58 -33.58
CA ILE A 150 8.29 -4.53 -32.61
C ILE A 150 7.35 -5.73 -32.36
N LEU A 151 6.05 -5.47 -32.21
CA LEU A 151 5.05 -6.53 -32.03
C LEU A 151 4.98 -7.47 -33.23
N ASN A 152 5.02 -6.92 -34.45
CA ASN A 152 5.05 -7.71 -35.69
C ASN A 152 6.30 -8.59 -35.78
N GLN A 153 7.48 -8.06 -35.41
CA GLN A 153 8.73 -8.82 -35.39
C GLN A 153 8.69 -9.99 -34.39
N ASN A 154 7.98 -9.82 -33.27
CA ASN A 154 7.80 -10.83 -32.24
C ASN A 154 6.59 -11.75 -32.47
N ALA A 155 5.85 -11.57 -33.58
CA ALA A 155 4.59 -12.26 -33.85
C ALA A 155 3.59 -12.17 -32.67
N LYS A 156 3.51 -11.01 -32.03
CA LYS A 156 2.61 -10.73 -30.90
C LYS A 156 1.49 -9.80 -31.35
N ASN A 157 0.26 -10.17 -31.01
CA ASN A 157 -0.90 -9.32 -31.25
C ASN A 157 -1.18 -8.48 -30.00
N ALA A 158 -1.46 -7.19 -30.19
CA ALA A 158 -1.88 -6.29 -29.14
C ALA A 158 -2.81 -5.20 -29.68
N ARG A 159 -3.64 -4.64 -28.80
CA ARG A 159 -4.43 -3.44 -29.09
C ARG A 159 -3.68 -2.22 -28.56
N ILE A 160 -3.31 -1.29 -29.46
CA ILE A 160 -2.48 -0.13 -29.12
C ILE A 160 -3.32 1.15 -29.10
N PHE A 161 -3.28 1.88 -27.99
CA PHE A 161 -4.02 3.11 -27.74
C PHE A 161 -3.06 4.28 -27.51
N VAL A 162 -3.33 5.42 -28.13
CA VAL A 162 -2.61 6.68 -27.85
C VAL A 162 -3.43 7.47 -26.83
N THR A 163 -2.86 7.66 -25.64
CA THR A 163 -3.58 8.25 -24.48
C THR A 163 -3.07 9.64 -24.11
N GLY A 164 -2.05 10.14 -24.80
CA GLY A 164 -1.35 11.39 -24.44
C GLY A 164 -0.31 11.20 -23.32
N ASN A 165 0.46 12.25 -23.06
CA ASN A 165 1.54 12.26 -22.06
C ASN A 165 1.09 12.90 -20.74
N ILE A 166 -0.02 12.44 -20.16
CA ILE A 166 -0.58 12.93 -18.90
C ILE A 166 -0.92 11.74 -18.01
N GLY A 167 -0.60 11.85 -16.72
CA GLY A 167 -0.96 10.85 -15.71
C GLY A 167 -0.13 9.57 -15.70
N ARG A 168 1.07 9.60 -16.31
CA ARG A 168 2.07 8.52 -16.30
C ARG A 168 1.45 7.19 -16.71
N ASP A 169 1.64 6.12 -15.95
CA ASP A 169 1.07 4.79 -16.18
C ASP A 169 -0.40 4.67 -15.72
N VAL A 170 -0.78 5.42 -14.69
CA VAL A 170 -2.10 5.32 -14.03
C VAL A 170 -3.22 5.81 -14.93
N LEU A 171 -3.19 7.07 -15.38
CA LEU A 171 -4.30 7.62 -16.16
C LEU A 171 -4.50 6.89 -17.50
N PRO A 172 -3.45 6.52 -18.26
CA PRO A 172 -3.60 5.68 -19.43
C PRO A 172 -4.34 4.38 -19.14
N MET A 173 -4.04 3.65 -18.05
CA MET A 173 -4.80 2.47 -17.67
C MET A 173 -6.27 2.78 -17.41
N LEU A 174 -6.57 3.83 -16.65
CA LEU A 174 -7.96 4.21 -16.31
C LEU A 174 -8.78 4.53 -17.57
N LYS A 175 -8.16 5.07 -18.63
CA LYS A 175 -8.82 5.32 -19.92
C LYS A 175 -9.25 4.02 -20.64
N LEU A 176 -8.73 2.84 -20.29
CA LEU A 176 -9.16 1.56 -20.87
C LEU A 176 -10.31 0.89 -20.10
N LYS A 177 -11.00 1.61 -19.22
CA LYS A 177 -12.16 1.14 -18.45
C LYS A 177 -13.07 0.18 -19.22
N GLU A 178 -13.59 0.62 -20.37
CA GLU A 178 -14.55 -0.14 -21.20
C GLU A 178 -13.98 -1.46 -21.75
N TYR A 179 -12.66 -1.56 -21.86
CA TYR A 179 -11.99 -2.79 -22.32
C TYR A 179 -11.64 -3.69 -21.16
N LEU A 180 -11.07 -3.13 -20.10
CA LEU A 180 -10.58 -3.90 -18.95
C LEU A 180 -11.74 -4.48 -18.11
N SER A 181 -12.92 -3.85 -18.12
CA SER A 181 -14.11 -4.35 -17.41
C SER A 181 -14.61 -5.72 -17.89
N GLU A 182 -14.19 -6.16 -19.07
CA GLU A 182 -14.60 -7.44 -19.67
C GLU A 182 -13.74 -8.64 -19.24
N TYR A 183 -12.74 -8.41 -18.38
CA TYR A 183 -11.75 -9.41 -17.98
C TYR A 183 -11.85 -9.77 -16.50
N ASP A 184 -11.62 -11.06 -16.20
CA ASP A 184 -11.62 -11.57 -14.84
C ASP A 184 -10.38 -11.10 -14.08
N TYR A 185 -9.21 -11.21 -14.71
CA TYR A 185 -7.92 -10.86 -14.15
C TYR A 185 -7.16 -9.90 -15.06
N ILE A 186 -6.58 -8.85 -14.47
CA ILE A 186 -5.85 -7.81 -15.20
C ILE A 186 -4.47 -7.65 -14.56
N GLY A 187 -3.43 -7.76 -15.39
CA GLY A 187 -2.07 -7.36 -15.03
C GLY A 187 -1.78 -5.96 -15.55
N HIS A 188 -1.37 -5.04 -14.69
CA HIS A 188 -0.96 -3.69 -15.08
C HIS A 188 0.55 -3.51 -14.90
N PHE A 189 1.22 -3.11 -15.96
CA PHE A 189 2.67 -2.89 -16.00
C PHE A 189 3.02 -1.65 -16.84
N HIS A 190 4.26 -1.18 -16.73
CA HIS A 190 4.73 -0.02 -17.49
C HIS A 190 6.24 -0.06 -17.78
N THR A 191 6.68 0.60 -18.84
CA THR A 191 8.08 0.62 -19.27
C THR A 191 8.89 1.78 -18.65
N LYS A 192 8.81 2.07 -17.36
CA LYS A 192 9.46 3.26 -16.77
C LYS A 192 10.98 3.11 -16.64
N LYS A 193 11.70 4.23 -16.81
CA LYS A 193 13.12 4.41 -16.46
C LYS A 193 13.24 5.45 -15.35
N SER A 194 14.16 5.25 -14.40
CA SER A 194 14.61 6.32 -13.52
C SER A 194 15.62 7.19 -14.29
N LYS A 195 15.33 8.49 -14.42
CA LYS A 195 16.27 9.46 -15.03
C LYS A 195 17.22 10.08 -14.00
N GLU A 196 16.88 9.99 -12.71
CA GLU A 196 17.52 10.73 -11.62
C GLU A 196 18.44 9.84 -10.75
N ALA A 197 18.21 8.53 -10.76
CA ALA A 197 19.14 7.58 -10.18
C ALA A 197 20.10 7.07 -11.27
N ASP A 198 21.35 6.78 -10.91
CA ASP A 198 22.27 6.09 -11.83
C ASP A 198 21.57 4.91 -12.49
N PHE A 199 21.90 4.68 -13.77
CA PHE A 199 21.25 3.69 -14.65
C PHE A 199 20.94 2.35 -13.95
N TRP A 200 21.87 1.86 -13.11
CA TRP A 200 21.75 0.60 -12.38
C TRP A 200 20.60 0.56 -11.35
N ALA A 201 20.31 1.65 -10.65
CA ALA A 201 19.29 1.66 -9.59
C ALA A 201 17.86 1.61 -10.17
N GLY A 202 17.59 2.38 -11.24
CA GLY A 202 16.31 2.37 -11.92
C GLY A 202 16.03 1.08 -12.68
N GLU A 203 17.06 0.49 -13.29
CA GLU A 203 16.98 -0.81 -13.94
C GLU A 203 16.76 -1.95 -12.93
N SER A 204 17.49 -1.94 -11.80
CA SER A 204 17.29 -2.92 -10.72
C SER A 204 15.84 -2.95 -10.24
N TRP A 205 15.26 -1.77 -9.96
CA TRP A 205 13.86 -1.69 -9.51
C TRP A 205 12.91 -2.31 -10.55
N ARG A 206 13.04 -1.95 -11.84
CA ARG A 206 12.18 -2.53 -12.88
C ARG A 206 12.32 -4.06 -12.97
N ASN A 207 13.56 -4.56 -12.94
CA ASN A 207 13.83 -6.00 -13.02
C ASN A 207 13.24 -6.74 -11.81
N GLU A 208 13.34 -6.17 -10.61
CA GLU A 208 12.72 -6.74 -9.41
C GLU A 208 11.19 -6.77 -9.51
N LEU A 209 10.54 -5.74 -10.07
CA LEU A 209 9.10 -5.76 -10.30
C LEU A 209 8.68 -6.85 -11.31
N ILE A 210 9.47 -7.05 -12.37
CA ILE A 210 9.27 -8.15 -13.33
C ILE A 210 9.41 -9.50 -12.62
N ASP A 211 10.42 -9.64 -11.77
CA ASP A 211 10.69 -10.87 -11.02
C ASP A 211 9.62 -11.17 -9.97
N MET A 212 8.99 -10.14 -9.40
CA MET A 212 7.92 -10.30 -8.43
C MET A 212 6.55 -10.52 -9.06
N LEU A 213 6.22 -9.90 -10.20
CA LEU A 213 4.84 -9.89 -10.69
C LEU A 213 4.65 -10.51 -12.07
N ILE A 214 5.68 -10.55 -12.92
CA ILE A 214 5.56 -11.11 -14.27
C ILE A 214 6.06 -12.56 -14.29
N LYS A 215 7.29 -12.81 -13.85
CA LYS A 215 7.84 -14.19 -13.88
C LYS A 215 7.01 -15.21 -13.08
N PRO A 216 6.45 -14.89 -11.89
CA PRO A 216 5.64 -15.83 -11.12
C PRO A 216 4.12 -15.69 -11.39
N ALA A 217 3.72 -15.08 -12.52
CA ALA A 217 2.31 -14.78 -12.80
C ALA A 217 1.40 -16.02 -12.74
N ASP A 218 1.84 -17.19 -13.20
CA ASP A 218 1.05 -18.42 -13.12
C ASP A 218 0.67 -18.77 -11.66
N ASN A 219 1.63 -18.68 -10.74
CA ASN A 219 1.39 -18.92 -9.31
C ASN A 219 0.53 -17.83 -8.69
N ILE A 220 0.73 -16.58 -9.10
CA ILE A 220 -0.11 -15.45 -8.68
C ILE A 220 -1.57 -15.68 -9.10
N LEU A 221 -1.80 -16.00 -10.37
CA LEU A 221 -3.13 -16.25 -10.91
C LEU A 221 -3.78 -17.50 -10.28
N ALA A 222 -2.99 -18.50 -9.91
CA ALA A 222 -3.49 -19.64 -9.15
C ALA A 222 -4.05 -19.26 -7.76
N ASN A 223 -3.52 -18.21 -7.12
CA ASN A 223 -4.04 -17.74 -5.83
C ASN A 223 -5.39 -17.01 -5.97
N PHE A 224 -5.76 -16.51 -7.16
CA PHE A 224 -7.07 -15.90 -7.41
C PHE A 224 -8.22 -16.93 -7.45
N ALA A 225 -7.93 -18.23 -7.35
CA ALA A 225 -8.92 -19.26 -7.04
C ALA A 225 -9.60 -19.04 -5.67
N ASN A 226 -8.97 -18.27 -4.77
CA ASN A 226 -9.66 -17.71 -3.62
C ASN A 226 -10.53 -16.53 -4.08
N ASP A 227 -11.85 -16.68 -4.03
CA ASP A 227 -12.78 -15.64 -4.46
C ASP A 227 -12.61 -14.31 -3.72
N LYS A 228 -12.12 -14.34 -2.48
CA LYS A 228 -11.82 -13.13 -1.69
C LYS A 228 -10.55 -12.42 -2.11
N LEU A 229 -9.64 -13.03 -2.87
CA LEU A 229 -8.46 -12.32 -3.37
C LEU A 229 -8.86 -11.44 -4.55
N GLY A 230 -8.61 -10.14 -4.44
CA GLY A 230 -8.90 -9.15 -5.48
C GLY A 230 -7.67 -8.41 -6.00
N LEU A 231 -6.56 -8.42 -5.27
CA LEU A 231 -5.36 -7.65 -5.62
C LEU A 231 -4.07 -8.38 -5.23
N VAL A 232 -3.07 -8.34 -6.10
CA VAL A 232 -1.71 -8.78 -5.80
C VAL A 232 -0.73 -7.66 -6.16
N ILE A 233 0.05 -7.23 -5.18
CA ILE A 233 1.07 -6.18 -5.29
C ILE A 233 2.47 -6.78 -5.20
N ALA A 234 3.48 -6.04 -5.65
CA ALA A 234 4.88 -6.40 -5.41
C ALA A 234 5.25 -6.13 -3.93
N ASP A 235 6.21 -6.90 -3.41
CA ASP A 235 6.92 -6.57 -2.19
C ASP A 235 7.84 -5.35 -2.41
N ILE A 236 8.45 -4.84 -1.33
CA ILE A 236 9.29 -3.65 -1.37
C ILE A 236 10.56 -3.93 -2.21
N PRO A 237 10.80 -3.18 -3.31
CA PRO A 237 12.05 -3.29 -4.07
C PRO A 237 13.24 -2.90 -3.21
N THR A 238 14.40 -3.51 -3.47
CA THR A 238 15.62 -3.32 -2.66
C THR A 238 16.05 -1.86 -2.59
N PHE A 239 15.84 -1.09 -3.67
CA PHE A 239 16.11 0.35 -3.73
C PHE A 239 15.47 1.11 -2.56
N PHE A 240 14.21 0.81 -2.20
CA PHE A 240 13.50 1.48 -1.10
C PHE A 240 13.92 0.96 0.28
N ARG A 241 14.52 -0.22 0.35
CA ARG A 241 15.04 -0.79 1.61
C ARG A 241 16.42 -0.26 1.97
N TYR A 242 17.16 0.29 1.00
CA TYR A 242 18.44 0.98 1.23
C TYR A 242 18.33 2.51 1.26
N ASN A 243 17.22 3.09 0.80
CA ASN A 243 17.04 4.54 0.71
C ASN A 243 15.79 4.99 1.46
N LYS A 244 15.94 5.99 2.34
CA LYS A 244 14.85 6.56 3.15
C LYS A 244 14.01 7.57 2.34
N ILE A 245 13.32 7.08 1.31
CA ILE A 245 12.51 7.91 0.40
C ILE A 245 11.06 7.96 0.85
N VAL A 246 10.55 6.83 1.34
CA VAL A 246 9.19 6.69 1.87
C VAL A 246 9.28 6.76 3.39
N ASP A 247 8.78 7.84 3.96
CA ASP A 247 8.76 8.08 5.40
C ASP A 247 7.47 8.77 5.82
N ALA A 248 7.23 8.82 7.14
CA ALA A 248 5.97 9.32 7.67
C ALA A 248 5.70 10.80 7.40
N TRP A 249 6.73 11.60 7.18
CA TRP A 249 6.55 13.01 6.82
C TRP A 249 6.05 13.13 5.39
N ASN A 250 6.70 12.43 4.45
CA ASN A 250 6.30 12.45 3.05
C ASN A 250 4.89 11.87 2.85
N GLU A 251 4.57 10.77 3.54
CA GLU A 251 3.26 10.13 3.46
C GLU A 251 2.14 11.01 4.05
N HIS A 252 2.42 11.76 5.12
CA HIS A 252 1.47 12.73 5.66
C HIS A 252 1.06 13.82 4.66
N LEU A 253 1.96 14.21 3.75
CA LEU A 253 1.64 15.21 2.71
C LEU A 253 0.70 14.66 1.62
N ILE A 254 0.64 13.33 1.46
CA ILE A 254 -0.17 12.63 0.45
C ILE A 254 -1.56 12.29 1.00
N ALA A 255 -1.68 12.04 2.31
CA ALA A 255 -2.92 11.66 2.99
C ALA A 255 -4.14 12.56 2.70
N PRO A 256 -4.03 13.91 2.58
CA PRO A 256 -5.18 14.75 2.22
C PRO A 256 -5.79 14.41 0.86
N GLU A 257 -4.95 14.17 -0.15
CA GLU A 257 -5.39 13.79 -1.49
C GLU A 257 -6.02 12.39 -1.50
N MET A 258 -5.46 11.46 -0.70
CA MET A 258 -6.05 10.13 -0.52
C MET A 258 -7.46 10.20 0.08
N ASN A 259 -7.66 11.06 1.09
CA ASN A 259 -8.97 11.28 1.70
C ASN A 259 -9.97 11.91 0.71
N ASP A 260 -9.53 12.87 -0.11
CA ASP A 260 -10.38 13.48 -1.14
C ASP A 260 -10.83 12.46 -2.18
N LEU A 261 -9.91 11.65 -2.71
CA LEU A 261 -10.24 10.56 -3.63
C LEU A 261 -11.15 9.51 -3.00
N TRP A 262 -10.92 9.13 -1.74
CA TRP A 262 -11.76 8.20 -1.01
C TRP A 262 -13.21 8.66 -0.93
N GLN A 263 -13.42 9.95 -0.64
CA GLN A 263 -14.75 10.56 -0.63
C GLN A 263 -15.36 10.63 -2.04
N LYS A 264 -14.59 11.04 -3.05
CA LYS A 264 -15.05 11.09 -4.45
C LYS A 264 -15.47 9.72 -5.00
N MET A 265 -14.79 8.66 -4.59
CA MET A 265 -15.15 7.28 -4.95
C MET A 265 -16.40 6.76 -4.22
N GLY A 266 -16.95 7.51 -3.25
CA GLY A 266 -18.15 7.10 -2.51
C GLY A 266 -17.92 5.86 -1.62
N MET A 267 -16.71 5.71 -1.10
CA MET A 267 -16.31 4.56 -0.30
C MET A 267 -17.15 4.44 0.98
N THR A 268 -17.46 3.20 1.38
CA THR A 268 -18.40 2.93 2.48
C THR A 268 -17.71 2.70 3.82
N LYS A 269 -16.48 2.17 3.81
CA LYS A 269 -15.69 1.96 5.02
C LYS A 269 -15.13 3.31 5.52
N THR A 270 -15.21 3.53 6.84
CA THR A 270 -14.69 4.74 7.48
C THR A 270 -13.19 4.64 7.70
N ILE A 271 -12.45 5.59 7.15
CA ILE A 271 -11.00 5.70 7.30
C ILE A 271 -10.60 7.19 7.19
N ASP A 272 -9.55 7.57 7.90
CA ASP A 272 -8.88 8.86 7.71
C ASP A 272 -7.38 8.59 7.63
N PHE A 273 -6.82 8.79 6.43
CA PHE A 273 -5.43 8.50 6.14
C PHE A 273 -4.45 9.41 6.90
N ASN A 274 -4.90 10.53 7.48
CA ASN A 274 -4.06 11.37 8.33
C ASN A 274 -3.64 10.68 9.65
N ASN A 275 -4.36 9.63 10.06
CA ASN A 275 -4.05 8.88 11.28
C ASN A 275 -3.00 7.78 11.06
N PHE A 276 -2.50 7.64 9.83
CA PHE A 276 -1.51 6.63 9.45
C PHE A 276 -0.12 7.27 9.39
N HIS A 277 0.90 6.45 9.60
CA HIS A 277 2.29 6.87 9.46
C HIS A 277 2.86 6.48 8.09
N THR A 278 2.47 5.35 7.56
CA THR A 278 2.93 4.81 6.27
C THR A 278 1.85 3.90 5.71
N PHE A 279 1.86 3.68 4.40
CA PHE A 279 0.87 2.82 3.74
C PHE A 279 1.51 1.59 3.09
N VAL A 280 0.71 0.55 2.90
CA VAL A 280 1.09 -0.59 2.06
C VAL A 280 0.63 -0.30 0.64
N MET A 281 1.58 -0.31 -0.30
CA MET A 281 1.37 0.13 -1.67
C MET A 281 2.18 -0.73 -2.65
N SER A 282 1.81 -0.69 -3.93
CA SER A 282 2.64 -1.25 -4.99
C SER A 282 3.64 -0.21 -5.47
N TYR A 283 4.93 -0.43 -5.20
CA TYR A 283 6.00 0.48 -5.62
C TYR A 283 6.14 0.47 -7.15
N GLY A 284 5.66 1.54 -7.80
CA GLY A 284 5.62 1.65 -9.26
C GLY A 284 4.34 1.09 -9.88
N THR A 285 3.26 1.00 -9.12
CA THR A 285 1.90 0.62 -9.59
C THR A 285 1.81 -0.73 -10.34
N PHE A 286 2.81 -1.61 -10.29
CA PHE A 286 2.68 -2.93 -10.91
C PHE A 286 1.74 -3.79 -10.08
N VAL A 287 0.67 -4.31 -10.68
CA VAL A 287 -0.34 -5.07 -9.94
C VAL A 287 -1.00 -6.13 -10.81
N TRP A 288 -1.49 -7.19 -10.17
CA TRP A 288 -2.54 -8.04 -10.71
C TRP A 288 -3.82 -7.80 -9.92
N PHE A 289 -4.97 -7.67 -10.59
CA PHE A 289 -6.23 -7.42 -9.90
C PHE A 289 -7.44 -8.01 -10.62
N LYS A 290 -8.52 -8.24 -9.87
CA LYS A 290 -9.87 -8.40 -10.40
C LYS A 290 -10.46 -7.02 -10.67
N TYR A 291 -11.11 -6.81 -11.81
CA TYR A 291 -11.67 -5.50 -12.15
C TYR A 291 -12.57 -4.93 -11.03
N ASP A 292 -13.46 -5.76 -10.49
CA ASP A 292 -14.37 -5.37 -9.40
C ASP A 292 -13.65 -4.89 -8.14
N ALA A 293 -12.45 -5.39 -7.85
CA ALA A 293 -11.68 -4.97 -6.66
C ALA A 293 -11.18 -3.52 -6.76
N LEU A 294 -11.01 -2.99 -7.98
CA LEU A 294 -10.57 -1.61 -8.21
C LEU A 294 -11.60 -0.78 -8.97
N LYS A 295 -12.80 -1.31 -9.21
CA LYS A 295 -13.86 -0.66 -10.00
C LYS A 295 -14.14 0.78 -9.58
N PRO A 296 -14.23 1.14 -8.28
CA PRO A 296 -14.47 2.52 -7.89
C PRO A 296 -13.43 3.51 -8.42
N LEU A 297 -12.17 3.08 -8.57
CA LEU A 297 -11.10 3.91 -9.14
C LEU A 297 -11.36 4.22 -10.62
N PHE A 298 -11.81 3.23 -11.39
CA PHE A 298 -12.20 3.41 -12.79
C PHE A 298 -13.48 4.25 -12.93
N GLU A 299 -14.39 4.16 -11.96
CA GLU A 299 -15.64 4.95 -11.93
C GLU A 299 -15.46 6.42 -11.53
N LEU A 300 -14.28 6.83 -11.05
CA LEU A 300 -13.95 8.25 -10.91
C LEU A 300 -13.99 8.99 -12.25
N ASN A 301 -13.81 8.25 -13.37
CA ASN A 301 -13.78 8.80 -14.73
C ASN A 301 -12.82 10.00 -14.85
N LEU A 302 -11.63 9.88 -14.24
CA LEU A 302 -10.60 10.92 -14.26
C LEU A 302 -10.25 11.31 -15.69
N THR A 303 -10.11 12.61 -15.91
CA THR A 303 -9.74 13.21 -17.19
C THR A 303 -8.35 13.83 -17.11
N ASP A 304 -7.84 14.26 -18.26
CA ASP A 304 -6.55 14.94 -18.37
C ASP A 304 -6.49 16.23 -17.53
N ASN A 305 -7.63 16.87 -17.24
CA ASN A 305 -7.71 18.08 -16.44
C ASN A 305 -7.62 17.82 -14.93
N ASP A 306 -7.90 16.59 -14.49
CA ASP A 306 -7.87 16.21 -13.07
C ASP A 306 -6.46 15.84 -12.61
N VAL A 307 -5.53 15.67 -13.56
CA VAL A 307 -4.14 15.32 -13.28
C VAL A 307 -3.23 16.52 -13.57
N PRO A 308 -2.38 16.93 -12.62
CA PRO A 308 -1.44 18.02 -12.85
C PRO A 308 -0.49 17.73 -14.02
N ALA A 309 -0.09 18.78 -14.75
CA ALA A 309 0.98 18.67 -15.73
C ALA A 309 2.34 18.39 -15.05
N GLU A 310 3.27 17.78 -15.79
CA GLU A 310 4.63 17.56 -15.29
C GLU A 310 5.41 18.90 -15.19
N PRO A 311 6.32 19.05 -14.20
CA PRO A 311 6.70 18.06 -13.20
C PRO A 311 5.64 17.91 -12.09
N LEU A 312 5.29 16.66 -11.76
CA LEU A 312 4.32 16.39 -10.71
C LEU A 312 4.86 16.76 -9.31
N PRO A 313 4.01 17.32 -8.42
CA PRO A 313 4.37 17.48 -7.02
C PRO A 313 4.45 16.13 -6.30
N GLN A 314 5.23 16.07 -5.23
CA GLN A 314 5.41 14.85 -4.42
C GLN A 314 4.08 14.31 -3.86
N ASN A 315 3.08 15.17 -3.66
CA ASN A 315 1.75 14.83 -3.18
C ASN A 315 0.66 14.85 -4.26
N SER A 316 1.02 14.50 -5.51
CA SER A 316 0.07 14.41 -6.61
C SER A 316 -1.00 13.33 -6.42
N ILE A 317 -2.13 13.49 -7.13
CA ILE A 317 -3.20 12.49 -7.28
C ILE A 317 -2.67 11.09 -7.67
N LEU A 318 -1.62 11.02 -8.49
CA LEU A 318 -1.06 9.73 -8.92
C LEU A 318 -0.38 8.98 -7.77
N HIS A 319 0.33 9.69 -6.90
CA HIS A 319 0.96 9.09 -5.72
C HIS A 319 -0.11 8.64 -4.72
N ALA A 320 -1.20 9.41 -4.56
CA ALA A 320 -2.35 9.01 -3.76
C ALA A 320 -2.99 7.72 -4.30
N ILE A 321 -3.22 7.61 -5.61
CA ILE A 321 -3.75 6.38 -6.23
C ILE A 321 -2.86 5.17 -5.98
N GLU A 322 -1.52 5.32 -6.12
CA GLU A 322 -0.56 4.23 -5.84
C GLU A 322 -0.72 3.65 -4.43
N ARG A 323 -1.01 4.51 -3.44
CA ARG A 323 -1.23 4.11 -2.03
C ARG A 323 -2.64 3.59 -1.76
N LEU A 324 -3.62 3.99 -2.55
CA LEU A 324 -5.03 3.65 -2.32
C LEU A 324 -5.41 2.23 -2.80
N LEU A 325 -4.67 1.62 -3.72
CA LEU A 325 -5.10 0.35 -4.37
C LEU A 325 -5.52 -0.74 -3.36
N VAL A 326 -4.73 -0.93 -2.30
CA VAL A 326 -5.02 -1.92 -1.25
C VAL A 326 -6.30 -1.59 -0.48
N TYR A 327 -6.49 -0.31 -0.15
CA TYR A 327 -7.65 0.15 0.63
C TYR A 327 -8.93 0.16 -0.22
N ILE A 328 -8.83 0.43 -1.53
CA ILE A 328 -9.95 0.34 -2.47
C ILE A 328 -10.43 -1.11 -2.55
N ALA A 329 -9.51 -2.07 -2.77
CA ALA A 329 -9.86 -3.49 -2.76
C ALA A 329 -10.51 -3.92 -1.44
N TRP A 330 -9.98 -3.43 -0.32
CA TRP A 330 -10.55 -3.67 1.01
C TRP A 330 -11.96 -3.11 1.20
N ASN A 331 -12.28 -1.93 0.65
CA ASN A 331 -13.65 -1.41 0.66
C ASN A 331 -14.61 -2.32 -0.10
N GLU A 332 -14.17 -2.84 -1.25
CA GLU A 332 -14.93 -3.76 -2.10
C GLU A 332 -14.96 -5.21 -1.57
N HIS A 333 -14.63 -5.43 -0.30
CA HIS A 333 -14.65 -6.75 0.37
C HIS A 333 -13.69 -7.79 -0.25
N TYR A 334 -12.63 -7.31 -0.89
CA TYR A 334 -11.52 -8.11 -1.36
C TYR A 334 -10.30 -7.98 -0.45
N ASP A 335 -9.59 -9.09 -0.31
CA ASP A 335 -8.27 -9.17 0.27
C ASP A 335 -7.18 -8.92 -0.79
N PHE A 336 -5.98 -8.62 -0.33
CA PHE A 336 -4.78 -8.54 -1.13
C PHE A 336 -3.71 -9.56 -0.72
N ARG A 337 -2.78 -9.83 -1.63
CA ARG A 337 -1.55 -10.58 -1.36
C ARG A 337 -0.33 -9.83 -1.90
N ILE A 338 0.84 -10.16 -1.37
CA ILE A 338 2.13 -9.57 -1.71
C ILE A 338 2.94 -10.65 -2.42
N SER A 339 3.48 -10.33 -3.59
CA SER A 339 4.43 -11.21 -4.26
C SER A 339 5.85 -10.89 -3.79
N LYS A 340 6.46 -11.85 -3.09
CA LYS A 340 7.72 -11.68 -2.35
C LYS A 340 8.87 -11.29 -3.27
N ASN A 341 9.71 -10.36 -2.82
CA ASN A 341 10.98 -10.06 -3.49
C ASN A 341 11.92 -11.26 -3.40
N PRO A 342 12.41 -11.83 -4.53
CA PRO A 342 13.32 -12.97 -4.50
C PRO A 342 14.70 -12.62 -3.93
N ILE A 343 15.06 -11.33 -3.88
CA ILE A 343 16.30 -10.86 -3.26
C ILE A 343 16.12 -10.83 -1.75
N ASP A 344 16.82 -11.72 -1.05
CA ASP A 344 16.79 -11.76 0.41
C ASP A 344 17.67 -10.66 1.01
N ILE A 345 17.08 -9.82 1.86
CA ILE A 345 17.78 -8.78 2.61
C ILE A 345 17.40 -8.94 4.07
N THR A 346 18.42 -8.96 4.93
CA THR A 346 18.22 -9.13 6.37
C THR A 346 17.36 -8.00 6.95
N PRO A 347 16.45 -8.28 7.90
CA PRO A 347 15.66 -7.25 8.59
C PRO A 347 16.50 -6.18 9.32
N PHE A 348 17.80 -6.43 9.56
CA PHE A 348 18.70 -5.43 10.13
C PHE A 348 18.91 -4.23 9.22
N VAL A 349 18.77 -4.37 7.89
CA VAL A 349 18.86 -3.25 6.96
C VAL A 349 17.70 -2.29 7.20
N ASP A 350 16.47 -2.79 7.21
CA ASP A 350 15.28 -1.97 7.45
C ASP A 350 15.32 -1.37 8.86
N ASN A 351 15.78 -2.14 9.87
CA ASN A 351 15.94 -1.63 11.22
C ASN A 351 16.95 -0.48 11.30
N LYS A 352 18.09 -0.60 10.61
CA LYS A 352 19.08 0.48 10.55
C LYS A 352 18.50 1.70 9.87
N LEU A 353 17.95 1.55 8.67
CA LEU A 353 17.36 2.64 7.89
C LEU A 353 16.22 3.36 8.65
N TYR A 354 15.34 2.60 9.31
CA TYR A 354 14.27 3.16 10.14
C TYR A 354 14.81 4.00 11.29
N ASN A 355 15.89 3.55 11.93
CA ASN A 355 16.52 4.24 13.06
C ASN A 355 17.60 5.24 12.64
N GLU A 356 17.85 5.43 11.34
CA GLU A 356 18.71 6.50 10.87
C GLU A 356 18.09 7.84 11.27
N ARG A 357 18.76 8.49 12.21
CA ARG A 357 18.57 9.90 12.49
C ARG A 357 19.13 10.65 11.28
N GLY A 358 18.29 10.87 10.27
CA GLY A 358 18.58 11.94 9.31
C GLY A 358 18.62 13.28 10.05
N ASP A 359 18.91 14.37 9.34
CA ASP A 359 18.61 15.74 9.77
C ASP A 359 17.08 15.90 9.96
N SER A 360 16.53 15.24 10.97
CA SER A 360 15.09 15.00 11.18
C SER A 360 14.42 16.20 11.87
N ALA A 361 15.16 17.29 12.00
CA ALA A 361 14.64 18.64 12.07
C ALA A 361 15.13 19.33 10.79
N PRO A 362 14.30 20.14 10.11
CA PRO A 362 14.83 21.00 9.06
C PRO A 362 16.03 21.74 9.67
N HIS A 363 17.19 21.70 9.00
CA HIS A 363 18.20 22.70 9.28
C HIS A 363 17.46 24.02 9.32
N THR A 364 17.62 24.81 10.37
CA THR A 364 17.06 26.18 10.45
C THR A 364 17.76 27.07 9.42
N TYR A 365 17.79 26.68 8.14
CA TYR A 365 17.78 27.59 7.04
C TYR A 365 16.32 27.99 6.89
N VAL A 366 16.01 29.15 7.45
CA VAL A 366 14.80 29.85 7.05
C VAL A 366 14.94 30.09 5.56
N ASP A 367 14.18 29.34 4.76
CA ASP A 367 14.10 29.57 3.34
C ASP A 367 13.32 30.86 3.13
N PHE A 368 14.06 31.94 2.87
CA PHE A 368 13.49 33.26 2.71
C PHE A 368 12.76 33.42 1.38
N THR A 369 12.87 32.49 0.43
CA THR A 369 12.13 32.58 -0.85
C THR A 369 10.63 32.59 -0.61
N HIS A 370 10.13 31.80 0.33
CA HIS A 370 8.73 31.77 0.76
C HIS A 370 8.33 32.94 1.68
N MET A 371 9.31 33.72 2.19
CA MET A 371 9.08 34.90 3.06
C MET A 371 9.39 36.24 2.36
N GLY A 372 9.41 36.29 1.02
CA GLY A 372 9.64 37.54 0.26
C GLY A 372 11.11 37.83 -0.03
N GLY A 373 11.95 36.79 -0.08
CA GLY A 373 13.38 36.85 -0.41
C GLY A 373 14.22 37.63 0.62
N ILE A 374 15.19 38.40 0.14
CA ILE A 374 16.14 39.18 0.96
C ILE A 374 15.42 40.13 1.95
N LYS A 375 14.24 40.65 1.60
CA LYS A 375 13.43 41.48 2.51
C LYS A 375 12.82 40.68 3.67
N GLY A 376 12.40 39.44 3.42
CA GLY A 376 11.98 38.48 4.45
C GLY A 376 13.11 38.14 5.41
N ALA A 377 14.30 37.92 4.85
CA ALA A 377 15.53 37.68 5.61
C ALA A 377 15.87 38.82 6.56
N PHE A 378 15.83 40.06 6.08
CA PHE A 378 16.07 41.25 6.92
C PHE A 378 15.05 41.38 8.06
N LYS A 379 13.78 41.08 7.80
CA LYS A 379 12.71 41.15 8.80
C LYS A 379 12.86 40.06 9.87
N TYR A 380 13.25 38.85 9.47
CA TYR A 380 13.46 37.73 10.39
C TYR A 380 14.72 37.92 11.24
N ILE A 381 15.85 38.35 10.64
CA ILE A 381 17.15 38.46 11.31
C ILE A 381 17.23 39.68 12.24
N PHE A 382 16.66 40.82 11.86
CA PHE A 382 16.83 42.07 12.62
C PHE A 382 15.55 42.52 13.34
N VAL A 383 14.39 42.45 12.68
CA VAL A 383 13.14 43.01 13.23
C VAL A 383 12.49 42.08 14.25
N GLY A 384 12.56 40.76 14.03
CA GLY A 384 12.08 39.74 14.97
C GLY A 384 12.78 39.84 16.34
N PRO A 385 14.12 39.73 16.40
CA PRO A 385 14.87 39.86 17.64
C PRO A 385 14.71 41.23 18.30
N ALA A 386 14.69 42.34 17.54
CA ALA A 386 14.48 43.68 18.10
C ALA A 386 13.08 43.83 18.75
N ARG A 387 12.03 43.23 18.17
CA ARG A 387 10.69 43.20 18.77
C ARG A 387 10.63 42.33 20.02
N ALA A 388 11.32 41.18 20.01
CA ALA A 388 11.41 40.31 21.18
C ALA A 388 12.14 41.00 22.34
N VAL A 389 13.28 41.64 22.08
CA VAL A 389 14.02 42.43 23.08
C VAL A 389 13.17 43.59 23.61
N LYS A 390 12.48 44.33 22.73
CA LYS A 390 11.57 45.41 23.15
C LYS A 390 10.43 44.91 24.03
N TYR A 391 9.86 43.74 23.71
CA TYR A 391 8.82 43.10 24.51
C TYR A 391 9.34 42.67 25.89
N ILE A 392 10.54 42.06 25.94
CA ILE A 392 11.19 41.65 27.19
C ILE A 392 11.47 42.88 28.07
N ILE A 393 12.08 43.94 27.52
CA ILE A 393 12.37 45.18 28.27
C ILE A 393 11.08 45.79 28.82
N LYS A 394 10.01 45.87 28.00
CA LYS A 394 8.72 46.40 28.42
C LYS A 394 8.14 45.59 29.59
N ARG A 395 8.14 44.25 29.49
CA ARG A 395 7.63 43.37 30.56
C ARG A 395 8.46 43.45 31.84
N THR A 396 9.78 43.58 31.72
CA THR A 396 10.67 43.73 32.90
C THR A 396 10.42 45.06 33.60
N LEU A 397 10.25 46.15 32.86
CA LEU A 397 9.91 47.47 33.42
C LEU A 397 8.52 47.51 34.07
N GLU A 398 7.53 46.85 33.47
CA GLU A 398 6.18 46.67 34.06
C GLU A 398 6.25 45.88 35.38
N LYS A 399 7.09 44.83 35.46
CA LYS A 399 7.34 44.08 36.69
C LYS A 399 8.00 44.93 37.79
N MET A 400 9.03 45.70 37.42
CA MET A 400 9.75 46.57 38.37
C MET A 400 8.91 47.75 38.87
N THR A 401 7.95 48.23 38.06
CA THR A 401 7.01 49.28 38.50
C THR A 401 5.88 48.75 39.37
N HIS A 402 5.52 47.46 39.26
CA HIS A 402 4.62 46.81 40.21
C HIS A 402 5.27 46.51 41.55
N GLU A 403 6.56 46.13 41.59
CA GLU A 403 7.29 45.90 42.85
C GLU A 403 7.61 47.18 43.63
N ARG A 404 7.58 48.37 43.01
CA ARG A 404 7.77 49.67 43.69
C ARG A 404 6.47 50.31 44.23
N LYS A 405 5.32 49.69 44.02
CA LYS A 405 4.01 50.14 44.53
C LYS A 405 3.34 49.15 45.49
N GLY A 406 4.09 48.14 45.96
CA GLY A 406 3.71 47.23 47.04
C GLY A 406 4.23 47.72 48.38
#